data_AF-A0A965RHM7-F1
#
_entry.id   AF-A0A965RHM7-F1
#
_cell.length_a   1.000
_cell.length_b   1.000
_cell.length_c   1.000
_cell.angle_alpha   90.00
_cell.angle_beta   90.00
_cell.angle_gamma   90.00
#
_symmetry.space_group_name_H-M   'P 1'
#
loop_
_entity.id
_entity.type
_entity.pdbx_description
1 polymer ?
#
loop_
_entity_poly.entity_id
_entity_poly.type
_entity_poly.pdbx_seq_one_letter_code
_entity_poly.pdbx_strand_id
1 'polypeptide(L)'
;MSPVGQEKHMTRKQIKSTAKNWDERKLGADPAFVGVADASHEDALQEALELQAISIRLPKELIRQYKLVAEFHGLGYQPLMREVLQRFVASELKQMLVTQQKMAKSMTKPALMLKRKAA
;
A
#
# COMPACT_ATOMS: atom_id res chain seq x y z
N MET A 1 -44.55 -7.13 -50.57
CA MET A 1 -43.42 -6.20 -50.78
C MET A 1 -43.51 -5.11 -49.72
N SER A 2 -42.37 -4.76 -49.13
CA SER A 2 -42.13 -3.97 -47.91
C SER A 2 -42.85 -2.60 -47.81
N PRO A 3 -42.83 -1.94 -46.62
CA PRO A 3 -41.61 -1.23 -46.24
C PRO A 3 -41.13 -1.47 -44.80
N VAL A 4 -39.80 -1.53 -44.72
CA VAL A 4 -38.92 -1.57 -43.56
C VAL A 4 -39.25 -0.43 -42.59
N GLY A 5 -39.55 -0.80 -41.34
CA GLY A 5 -39.70 0.15 -40.23
C GLY A 5 -38.36 0.80 -39.90
N GLN A 6 -38.34 2.12 -39.94
CA GLN A 6 -37.17 2.96 -39.68
C GLN A 6 -36.72 2.79 -38.22
N GLU A 7 -35.47 2.35 -38.04
CA GLU A 7 -34.81 2.24 -36.75
C GLU A 7 -34.40 3.65 -36.27
N LYS A 8 -35.07 4.14 -35.23
CA LYS A 8 -34.82 5.47 -34.66
C LYS A 8 -33.56 5.42 -33.79
N HIS A 9 -32.48 6.04 -34.24
CA HIS A 9 -31.34 6.35 -33.37
C HIS A 9 -31.78 7.29 -32.23
N MET A 10 -31.96 6.75 -31.02
CA MET A 10 -32.11 7.57 -29.81
C MET A 10 -30.75 8.15 -29.42
N THR A 11 -30.61 9.47 -29.56
CA THR A 11 -29.48 10.24 -29.01
C THR A 11 -29.50 10.19 -27.49
N ARG A 12 -28.57 9.45 -26.87
CA ARG A 12 -28.40 9.42 -25.40
C ARG A 12 -27.96 10.80 -24.91
N LYS A 13 -28.77 11.41 -24.04
CA LYS A 13 -28.45 12.66 -23.33
C LYS A 13 -27.32 12.37 -22.33
N GLN A 14 -26.10 12.81 -22.68
CA GLN A 14 -24.91 12.64 -21.83
C GLN A 14 -24.97 13.57 -20.60
N ILE A 15 -24.69 13.03 -19.42
CA ILE A 15 -24.60 13.81 -18.18
C ILE A 15 -23.22 14.47 -18.13
N LYS A 16 -23.17 15.77 -17.83
CA LYS A 16 -21.88 16.49 -17.72
C LYS A 16 -21.09 15.97 -16.51
N SER A 17 -19.81 15.63 -16.71
CA SER A 17 -18.88 15.25 -15.64
C SER A 17 -18.53 16.47 -14.79
N THR A 18 -19.32 16.72 -13.74
CA THR A 18 -19.15 17.83 -12.80
C THR A 18 -19.25 17.29 -11.37
N ALA A 19 -18.55 17.89 -10.41
CA ALA A 19 -18.56 17.45 -9.00
C ALA A 19 -19.99 17.35 -8.44
N LYS A 20 -20.83 18.35 -8.69
CA LYS A 20 -22.24 18.37 -8.29
C LYS A 20 -23.03 17.14 -8.77
N ASN A 21 -22.79 16.66 -10.00
CA ASN A 21 -23.50 15.49 -10.52
C ASN A 21 -22.99 14.16 -9.91
N TRP A 22 -21.75 14.12 -9.45
CA TRP A 22 -21.23 13.00 -8.65
C TRP A 22 -21.83 13.01 -7.24
N ASP A 23 -21.85 14.17 -6.57
CA ASP A 23 -22.39 14.34 -5.22
C ASP A 23 -23.90 14.04 -5.16
N GLU A 24 -24.65 14.49 -6.18
CA GLU A 24 -26.09 14.21 -6.32
C GLU A 24 -26.38 12.78 -6.82
N ARG A 25 -25.36 11.92 -6.96
CA ARG A 25 -25.47 10.54 -7.47
C ARG A 25 -26.14 10.43 -8.85
N LYS A 26 -26.07 11.49 -9.66
CA LYS A 26 -26.53 11.46 -11.06
C LYS A 26 -25.55 10.71 -11.96
N LEU A 27 -24.29 10.62 -11.55
CA LEU A 27 -23.25 9.81 -12.18
C LEU A 27 -22.89 8.61 -11.28
N GLY A 28 -22.63 7.44 -11.89
CA GLY A 28 -22.12 6.25 -11.21
C GLY A 28 -23.13 5.45 -10.38
N ALA A 29 -24.36 5.94 -10.19
CA ALA A 29 -25.38 5.26 -9.39
C ALA A 29 -26.37 4.38 -10.20
N ASP A 30 -26.31 4.45 -11.53
CA ASP A 30 -27.17 3.64 -12.39
C ASP A 30 -26.61 2.20 -12.49
N PRO A 31 -27.37 1.18 -12.06
CA PRO A 31 -26.94 -0.23 -12.10
C PRO A 31 -26.55 -0.73 -13.49
N ALA A 32 -27.07 -0.12 -14.56
CA ALA A 32 -26.73 -0.49 -15.94
C ALA A 32 -25.26 -0.24 -16.29
N PHE A 33 -24.55 0.57 -15.49
CA PHE A 33 -23.13 0.89 -15.65
C PHE A 33 -22.24 0.28 -14.56
N VAL A 34 -22.80 -0.59 -13.70
CA VAL A 34 -22.06 -1.30 -12.67
C VAL A 34 -21.59 -2.64 -13.22
N GLY A 35 -20.31 -2.95 -13.05
CA GLY A 35 -19.72 -4.24 -13.41
C GLY A 35 -18.76 -4.71 -12.31
N VAL A 36 -18.67 -6.03 -12.13
CA VAL A 36 -17.63 -6.63 -11.29
C VAL A 36 -16.30 -6.46 -12.03
N ALA A 37 -15.34 -5.80 -11.38
CA ALA A 37 -13.98 -5.70 -11.90
C ALA A 37 -13.38 -7.09 -12.01
N ASP A 38 -12.67 -7.37 -13.11
CA ASP A 38 -11.95 -8.61 -13.26
C ASP A 38 -10.68 -8.63 -12.39
N ALA A 39 -10.10 -9.82 -12.21
CA ALA A 39 -8.94 -10.01 -11.33
C ALA A 39 -7.71 -9.15 -11.70
N SER A 40 -7.55 -8.75 -12.98
CA SER A 40 -6.43 -7.91 -13.40
C SER A 40 -6.45 -6.51 -12.78
N HIS A 41 -7.62 -6.04 -12.33
CA HIS A 41 -7.73 -4.77 -11.61
C HIS A 41 -7.06 -4.85 -10.23
N GLU A 42 -7.11 -6.00 -9.56
CA GLU A 42 -6.43 -6.20 -8.28
C GLU A 42 -4.92 -6.24 -8.47
N ASP A 43 -4.44 -6.92 -9.51
CA ASP A 43 -3.01 -6.95 -9.86
C ASP A 43 -2.49 -5.55 -10.20
N ALA A 44 -3.22 -4.79 -11.02
CA ALA A 44 -2.86 -3.42 -11.37
C ALA A 44 -2.81 -2.49 -10.14
N LEU A 45 -3.72 -2.69 -9.18
CA LEU A 45 -3.72 -1.97 -7.92
C LEU A 45 -2.54 -2.35 -7.03
N GLN A 46 -2.23 -3.64 -6.92
CA GLN A 46 -1.07 -4.13 -6.16
C GLN A 46 0.24 -3.57 -6.74
N GLU A 47 0.39 -3.58 -8.06
CA GLU A 47 1.56 -3.01 -8.75
C GLU A 47 1.66 -1.50 -8.51
N ALA A 48 0.56 -0.75 -8.68
CA ALA A 48 0.54 0.70 -8.46
C ALA A 48 0.89 1.10 -7.01
N LEU A 49 0.64 0.21 -6.05
CA LEU A 49 0.96 0.41 -4.63
C LEU A 49 2.26 -0.29 -4.19
N GLU A 50 3.00 -0.91 -5.12
CA GLU A 50 4.20 -1.71 -4.86
C GLU A 50 3.98 -2.78 -3.76
N LEU A 51 2.80 -3.40 -3.76
CA LEU A 51 2.40 -4.41 -2.80
C LEU A 51 2.63 -5.81 -3.34
N GLN A 52 3.37 -6.62 -2.59
CA GLN A 52 3.53 -8.04 -2.88
C GLN A 52 2.72 -8.89 -1.90
N ALA A 53 1.85 -9.76 -2.42
CA ALA A 53 1.19 -10.79 -1.63
C ALA A 53 2.22 -11.85 -1.21
N ILE A 54 2.35 -12.08 0.10
CA ILE A 54 3.22 -13.12 0.65
C ILE A 54 2.39 -14.16 1.41
N SER A 55 2.77 -15.42 1.30
CA SER A 55 2.21 -16.50 2.10
C SER A 55 3.13 -16.77 3.29
N ILE A 56 2.69 -16.41 4.49
CA ILE A 56 3.41 -16.64 5.75
C ILE A 56 2.52 -17.43 6.71
N ARG A 57 3.13 -18.31 7.52
CA ARG A 57 2.43 -19.02 8.60
C ARG A 57 2.71 -18.30 9.91
N LEU A 58 1.64 -17.92 10.62
CA LEU A 58 1.72 -17.29 11.93
C LEU A 58 0.99 -18.16 12.97
N PRO A 59 1.44 -18.17 14.24
CA PRO A 59 0.69 -18.80 15.32
C PRO A 59 -0.74 -18.29 15.40
N LYS A 60 -1.71 -19.18 15.60
CA LYS A 60 -3.15 -18.82 15.66
C LYS A 60 -3.42 -17.76 16.73
N GLU A 61 -2.75 -17.87 17.88
CA GLU A 61 -2.93 -16.93 18.98
C GLU A 61 -2.41 -15.53 18.62
N LEU A 62 -1.28 -15.45 17.91
CA LEU A 62 -0.75 -14.18 17.44
C LEU A 62 -1.74 -13.47 16.49
N ILE A 63 -2.38 -14.21 15.59
CA ILE A 63 -3.40 -13.66 14.69
C ILE A 63 -4.59 -13.10 15.49
N ARG A 64 -5.04 -13.80 16.53
CA ARG A 64 -6.14 -13.34 17.40
C ARG A 64 -5.77 -12.05 18.13
N GLN A 65 -4.56 -12.00 18.69
CA GLN A 65 -4.05 -10.81 19.38
C GLN A 65 -3.95 -9.60 18.44
N TYR A 66 -3.47 -9.80 17.21
CA TYR A 66 -3.45 -8.74 16.19
C TYR A 66 -4.84 -8.19 15.89
N LYS A 67 -5.85 -9.06 15.77
CA LYS A 67 -7.24 -8.62 15.54
C LYS A 67 -7.77 -7.79 16.70
N LEU A 68 -7.55 -8.24 17.94
CA LEU A 68 -7.97 -7.51 19.13
C LEU A 68 -7.34 -6.12 19.22
N VAL A 69 -6.03 -6.02 18.98
CA VAL A 69 -5.31 -4.74 18.97
C VAL A 69 -5.82 -3.84 17.85
N ALA A 70 -6.04 -4.40 16.65
CA ALA A 70 -6.53 -3.64 15.51
C ALA A 70 -7.94 -3.08 15.76
N GLU A 71 -8.85 -3.88 16.34
CA GLU A 71 -10.19 -3.44 16.75
C GLU A 71 -10.12 -2.27 17.73
N PHE A 72 -9.25 -2.35 18.74
CA PHE A 72 -9.05 -1.26 19.70
C PHE A 72 -8.59 0.05 19.04
N HIS A 73 -7.76 -0.04 18.00
CA HIS A 73 -7.27 1.12 17.25
C HIS A 73 -8.18 1.56 16.09
N GLY A 74 -9.30 0.86 15.82
CA GLY A 74 -10.17 1.13 14.69
C GLY A 74 -9.53 0.84 13.32
N LEU A 75 -8.57 -0.09 13.28
CA LEU A 75 -7.82 -0.48 12.09
C LEU A 75 -8.11 -1.94 11.72
N GLY A 76 -7.82 -2.31 10.48
CA GLY A 76 -7.76 -3.73 10.09
C GLY A 76 -6.47 -4.39 10.60
N TYR A 77 -6.52 -5.69 10.91
CA TYR A 77 -5.34 -6.42 11.38
C TYR A 77 -4.22 -6.52 10.33
N GLN A 78 -4.58 -6.60 9.04
CA GLN A 78 -3.59 -6.61 7.94
C GLN A 78 -2.86 -5.26 7.81
N PRO A 79 -3.55 -4.09 7.78
CA PRO A 79 -2.90 -2.78 7.90
C PRO A 79 -1.98 -2.66 9.10
N LEU A 80 -2.45 -3.07 10.30
CA LEU A 80 -1.65 -3.03 11.52
C LEU A 80 -0.38 -3.89 11.39
N MET A 81 -0.52 -5.11 10.88
CA MET A 81 0.62 -6.02 10.70
C MET A 81 1.65 -5.45 9.72
N ARG A 82 1.20 -4.85 8.61
CA ARG A 82 2.08 -4.18 7.64
C ARG A 82 2.88 -3.06 8.30
N GLU A 83 2.20 -2.22 9.07
CA GLU A 83 2.82 -1.09 9.77
C GLU A 83 3.86 -1.55 10.79
N VAL A 84 3.54 -2.56 11.60
CA VAL A 84 4.46 -3.12 12.60
C VAL A 84 5.73 -3.67 11.93
N LEU A 85 5.58 -4.42 10.83
CA LEU A 85 6.72 -4.96 10.08
C LEU A 85 7.59 -3.83 9.50
N GLN A 86 6.97 -2.78 8.96
CA GLN A 86 7.71 -1.64 8.39
C GLN A 86 8.48 -0.86 9.47
N ARG A 87 7.84 -0.60 10.62
CA ARG A 87 8.47 0.07 11.76
C ARG A 87 9.65 -0.73 12.31
N PHE A 88 9.52 -2.04 12.39
CA PHE A 88 10.59 -2.94 12.82
C PHE A 88 11.81 -2.82 11.87
N VAL A 89 11.62 -3.01 10.56
CA VAL A 89 12.72 -2.96 9.59
C VAL A 89 13.41 -1.60 9.59
N ALA A 90 12.65 -0.50 9.64
CA ALA A 90 13.22 0.85 9.68
C ALA A 90 14.10 1.07 10.92
N SER A 91 13.66 0.58 12.08
CA SER A 91 14.45 0.64 13.32
C SER A 91 15.74 -0.17 13.20
N GLU A 92 15.65 -1.43 12.74
CA GLU A 92 16.80 -2.32 12.63
C GLU A 92 17.86 -1.80 11.66
N LEU A 93 17.45 -1.29 10.49
CA LEU A 93 18.37 -0.70 9.51
C LEU A 93 19.15 0.49 10.11
N LYS A 94 18.47 1.34 10.88
CA LYS A 94 19.12 2.46 11.57
C LYS A 94 20.14 1.98 12.60
N GLN A 95 19.80 0.96 13.39
CA GLN A 95 20.72 0.38 14.38
C GLN A 95 21.94 -0.26 13.73
N MET A 96 21.75 -1.00 12.64
CA MET A 96 22.85 -1.59 11.87
C MET A 96 23.81 -0.51 11.36
N LEU A 97 23.29 0.58 10.78
CA LEU A 97 24.10 1.68 10.27
C LEU A 97 24.92 2.35 11.38
N VAL A 98 24.30 2.64 12.53
CA VAL A 98 25.00 3.22 13.69
C VAL A 98 26.11 2.30 14.19
N THR A 99 25.84 0.99 14.23
CA THR A 99 26.83 -0.01 14.67
C THR A 99 28.02 -0.07 13.72
N GLN A 100 27.76 -0.12 12.41
CA GLN A 100 28.82 -0.11 11.40
C GLN A 100 29.66 1.17 11.44
N GLN A 101 29.04 2.33 11.64
CA GLN A 101 29.77 3.59 11.80
C GLN A 101 30.68 3.59 13.04
N LYS A 102 30.21 3.02 14.17
CA LYS A 102 31.02 2.88 15.37
C LYS A 102 32.22 1.97 15.13
N MET A 103 32.01 0.83 14.47
CA MET A 103 33.08 -0.11 14.12
C MET A 103 34.12 0.52 13.17
N ALA A 104 33.67 1.23 12.14
CA ALA A 104 34.57 1.96 11.23
C ALA A 104 35.39 3.03 11.98
N LYS A 105 34.76 3.80 12.87
CA LYS A 105 35.45 4.80 13.70
C LYS A 105 36.44 4.17 14.68
N SER A 106 36.15 3.00 15.26
CA SER A 106 37.09 2.30 16.13
C SER A 106 38.26 1.69 15.36
N MET A 107 38.05 1.21 14.13
CA MET A 107 39.12 0.70 13.26
C MET A 107 40.03 1.81 12.71
N THR A 108 39.53 3.04 12.57
CA THR A 108 40.34 4.18 12.10
C THR A 108 41.21 4.81 13.21
N LYS A 109 40.95 4.47 14.49
CA LYS A 109 41.63 5.08 15.65
C LYS A 109 42.82 4.35 16.33
N PRO A 110 43.42 3.24 15.86
CA PRO A 110 44.61 2.70 16.55
C PRO A 110 46.00 3.14 16.05
N ALA A 111 46.17 3.92 14.97
CA ALA A 111 47.51 4.16 14.40
C ALA A 111 48.11 5.57 14.61
N LEU A 112 47.35 6.56 15.05
CA LEU A 112 47.81 7.96 15.15
C LEU A 112 48.47 8.34 16.50
N MET A 113 48.52 7.43 17.47
CA MET A 113 49.07 7.72 18.81
C MET A 113 50.48 7.15 19.10
N LEU A 114 51.17 6.56 18.12
CA LEU A 114 52.54 6.04 18.32
C LEU A 114 53.60 6.81 17.50
N LYS A 115 53.56 8.14 17.53
CA LYS A 115 54.72 8.99 17.18
C LYS A 115 54.69 10.26 18.00
N ARG A 116 55.25 10.23 19.22
CA ARG A 116 55.88 11.39 19.88
C ARG A 116 56.49 10.99 21.23
N LYS A 117 57.77 10.63 21.20
CA LYS A 117 58.88 11.17 22.01
C LYS A 117 59.99 10.13 22.19
N ALA A 118 61.11 10.37 21.52
CA ALA A 118 62.45 10.09 22.03
C ALA A 118 63.34 11.19 21.45
N ALA A 119 63.62 12.19 22.27
CA ALA A 119 64.64 13.21 22.09
C ALA A 119 65.33 13.35 23.45
#